data_AF-A0A3P7J1Y8-F1
#
_entry.id   AF-A0A3P7J1Y8-F1
#
_cell.length_a   1.000
_cell.length_b   1.000
_cell.length_c   1.000
_cell.angle_alpha   90.00
_cell.angle_beta   90.00
_cell.angle_gamma   90.00
#
_symmetry.space_group_name_H-M   'P 1'
#
loop_
_entity.id
_entity.type
_entity.pdbx_description
1 polymer ?
#
loop_
_entity_poly.entity_id
_entity_poly.type
_entity_poly.pdbx_seq_one_letter_code
_entity_poly.pdbx_strand_id
1 'polypeptide(L)'
;MTGYQIYRYDSITPYVDAYKKTPSASQGMCHLPIKVYIAIAILGMIAGYSAALCFGIQYHNFSATTMAFISGVAATVLLYMHLAFKKGKMIDWPRARFTCYLWAGWVTFVIAVIGLTASLIYAGVNHQTLTTKDQIFEGLQGENFWITSVWFFMLAKWTSMIGIFAKRYLNATLIPLSKTPPSPLSETSEIAKADPTF
;
A
#
# COMPACT_ATOMS: atom_id res chain seq x y z
N MET A 1 -49.68 -7.59 -7.82
CA MET A 1 -48.96 -7.69 -6.53
C MET A 1 -47.69 -8.49 -6.79
N THR A 2 -46.56 -7.81 -6.99
CA THR A 2 -45.25 -8.42 -7.27
C THR A 2 -44.58 -8.79 -5.96
N GLY A 3 -44.54 -10.09 -5.66
CA GLY A 3 -43.85 -10.63 -4.50
C GLY A 3 -42.34 -10.58 -4.71
N TYR A 4 -41.67 -9.63 -4.05
CA TYR A 4 -40.21 -9.63 -3.93
C TYR A 4 -39.82 -10.64 -2.84
N GLN A 5 -39.18 -11.73 -3.26
CA GLN A 5 -38.49 -12.66 -2.37
C GLN A 5 -37.26 -11.94 -1.78
N ILE A 6 -37.31 -11.62 -0.49
CA ILE A 6 -36.20 -11.07 0.27
C ILE A 6 -35.28 -12.24 0.64
N TYR A 7 -34.16 -12.39 -0.07
CA TYR A 7 -33.13 -13.34 0.33
C TYR A 7 -32.38 -12.78 1.55
N ARG A 8 -32.70 -13.32 2.72
CA ARG A 8 -31.95 -13.11 3.96
C ARG A 8 -30.68 -13.97 3.90
N TYR A 9 -29.52 -13.34 3.72
CA TYR A 9 -28.23 -14.03 3.84
C TYR A 9 -27.95 -14.28 5.32
N ASP A 10 -28.29 -15.49 5.80
CA ASP A 10 -27.91 -15.93 7.13
C ASP A 10 -26.39 -16.14 7.23
N SER A 11 -25.85 -15.62 8.31
CA SER A 11 -24.46 -15.19 8.49
C SER A 11 -23.52 -16.27 9.07
N ILE A 12 -23.58 -17.52 8.59
CA ILE A 12 -22.78 -18.60 9.17
C ILE A 12 -22.09 -19.44 8.08
N THR A 13 -20.87 -19.00 7.71
CA THR A 13 -19.73 -19.72 7.07
C THR A 13 -19.97 -20.41 5.71
N PRO A 14 -19.25 -20.02 4.63
CA PRO A 14 -17.83 -20.38 4.48
C PRO A 14 -16.99 -19.26 3.80
N TYR A 15 -17.22 -18.00 4.18
CA TYR A 15 -16.48 -16.88 3.58
C TYR A 15 -14.98 -16.90 3.92
N VAL A 16 -14.57 -17.62 4.97
CA VAL A 16 -13.18 -17.66 5.45
C VAL A 16 -12.27 -18.55 4.58
N ASP A 17 -12.81 -19.57 3.90
CA ASP A 17 -12.00 -20.50 3.10
C ASP A 17 -11.85 -20.12 1.61
N ALA A 18 -12.67 -19.19 1.11
CA ALA A 18 -12.55 -18.72 -0.27
C ALA A 18 -11.28 -17.87 -0.51
N TYR A 19 -10.67 -17.32 0.55
CA TYR A 19 -9.41 -16.58 0.46
C TYR A 19 -8.16 -17.49 0.41
N LYS A 20 -8.32 -18.80 0.62
CA LYS A 20 -7.17 -19.75 0.62
C LYS A 20 -6.68 -20.10 -0.79
N LYS A 21 -7.33 -19.60 -1.83
CA LYS A 21 -6.91 -19.79 -3.23
C LYS A 21 -6.85 -18.46 -3.96
N THR A 22 -5.88 -17.63 -3.61
CA THR A 22 -5.45 -16.53 -4.49
C THR A 22 -5.11 -17.11 -5.87
N PRO A 23 -5.71 -16.61 -6.96
CA PRO A 23 -5.36 -17.02 -8.31
C PRO A 23 -3.87 -16.77 -8.57
N SER A 24 -3.19 -17.78 -9.11
CA SER A 24 -1.76 -17.82 -9.46
C SER A 24 -1.33 -16.75 -10.49
N ALA A 25 -2.26 -15.99 -11.06
CA ALA A 25 -1.99 -15.01 -12.13
C ALA A 25 -1.24 -13.73 -11.72
N SER A 26 -0.94 -13.53 -10.42
CA SER A 26 -0.12 -12.41 -9.93
C SER A 26 1.24 -12.86 -9.34
N GLN A 27 1.71 -14.07 -9.69
CA GLN A 27 3.01 -14.60 -9.21
C GLN A 27 4.23 -14.10 -9.99
N GLY A 28 4.03 -13.22 -10.98
CA GLY A 28 5.07 -12.92 -11.98
C GLY A 28 6.28 -12.10 -11.53
N MET A 29 6.21 -11.22 -10.52
CA MET A 29 7.41 -10.49 -10.04
C MET A 29 7.35 -10.13 -8.55
N CYS A 30 8.21 -10.82 -7.79
CA CYS A 30 8.60 -10.71 -6.37
C CYS A 30 7.64 -11.32 -5.31
N HIS A 31 7.95 -12.57 -4.97
CA HIS A 31 7.41 -13.47 -3.94
C HIS A 31 7.51 -12.98 -2.48
N LEU A 32 7.43 -11.67 -2.20
CA LEU A 32 7.41 -11.20 -0.82
C LEU A 32 5.98 -11.34 -0.25
N PRO A 33 5.79 -12.08 0.85
CA PRO A 33 4.48 -12.23 1.45
C PRO A 33 3.98 -10.87 1.98
N ILE A 34 2.67 -10.62 1.91
CA ILE A 34 2.03 -9.38 2.39
C ILE A 34 2.46 -8.99 3.82
N LYS A 35 2.80 -9.98 4.66
CA LYS A 35 3.32 -9.80 6.03
C LYS A 35 4.63 -8.99 6.05
N VAL A 36 5.52 -9.21 5.09
CA VAL A 36 6.80 -8.50 5.01
C VAL A 36 6.59 -7.04 4.62
N TYR A 37 5.70 -6.76 3.66
CA TYR A 37 5.36 -5.38 3.30
C TYR A 37 4.73 -4.61 4.47
N ILE A 38 3.89 -5.26 5.26
CA ILE A 38 3.35 -4.69 6.51
C ILE A 38 4.49 -4.36 7.49
N ALA A 39 5.44 -5.28 7.69
CA ALA A 39 6.58 -5.05 8.59
C ALA A 39 7.45 -3.88 8.10
N ILE A 40 7.74 -3.80 6.80
CA ILE A 40 8.50 -2.71 6.18
C ILE A 40 7.77 -1.36 6.40
N ALA A 41 6.45 -1.31 6.23
CA ALA A 41 5.68 -0.09 6.44
C ALA A 41 5.66 0.34 7.92
N ILE A 42 5.58 -0.60 8.87
CA ILE A 42 5.69 -0.32 10.31
C ILE A 42 7.07 0.26 10.64
N LEU A 43 8.14 -0.36 10.13
CA LEU A 43 9.51 0.13 10.33
C LEU A 43 9.69 1.54 9.74
N GLY A 44 9.14 1.79 8.55
CA GLY A 44 9.16 3.12 7.93
C GLY A 44 8.43 4.18 8.75
N MET A 45 7.26 3.83 9.31
CA MET A 45 6.48 4.71 10.17
C MET A 45 7.24 5.07 11.46
N ILE A 46 7.78 4.06 12.16
CA ILE A 46 8.56 4.27 13.39
C ILE A 46 9.80 5.12 13.08
N ALA A 47 10.55 4.78 12.02
CA ALA A 47 11.73 5.53 11.62
C ALA A 47 11.40 7.01 11.31
N GLY A 48 10.31 7.28 10.58
CA GLY A 48 9.90 8.65 10.25
C GLY A 48 9.55 9.48 11.48
N TYR A 49 8.71 8.96 12.38
CA TYR A 49 8.32 9.71 13.58
C TYR A 49 9.47 9.88 14.58
N SER A 50 10.27 8.83 14.82
CA SER A 50 11.44 8.93 15.70
C SER A 50 12.47 9.93 15.16
N ALA A 51 12.70 9.94 13.85
CA ALA A 51 13.57 10.89 13.21
C ALA A 51 13.04 12.32 13.27
N ALA A 52 11.75 12.54 13.05
CA ALA A 52 11.14 13.85 13.15
C ALA A 52 11.33 14.46 14.55
N LEU A 53 11.15 13.65 15.61
CA LEU A 53 11.41 14.06 16.99
C LEU A 53 12.90 14.36 17.23
N CYS A 54 13.78 13.49 16.74
CA CYS A 54 15.22 13.65 16.90
C CYS A 54 15.72 14.94 16.22
N PHE A 55 15.37 15.16 14.95
CA PHE A 55 15.77 16.37 14.20
C PHE A 55 15.13 17.65 14.74
N GLY A 56 13.91 17.57 15.28
CA GLY A 56 13.22 18.74 15.79
C GLY A 56 13.76 19.21 17.13
N ILE A 57 14.05 18.27 18.03
CA ILE A 57 14.45 18.56 19.41
C ILE A 57 15.98 18.71 19.52
N GLN A 58 16.76 17.78 18.95
CA GLN A 58 18.21 17.75 19.17
C GLN A 58 18.98 18.62 18.17
N TYR A 59 18.53 18.64 16.92
CA TYR A 59 19.28 19.25 15.82
C TYR A 59 18.69 20.58 15.34
N HIS A 60 17.48 20.94 15.80
CA HIS A 60 16.73 22.12 15.37
C HIS A 60 16.61 22.27 13.84
N ASN A 61 16.59 21.14 13.11
CA ASN A 61 16.49 21.12 11.66
C ASN A 61 15.03 20.93 11.23
N PHE A 62 14.29 22.03 11.14
CA PHE A 62 12.86 22.01 10.82
C PHE A 62 12.56 21.45 9.42
N SER A 63 13.44 21.68 8.45
CA SER A 63 13.29 21.14 7.09
C SER A 63 13.37 19.60 7.08
N ALA A 64 14.35 19.01 7.76
CA ALA A 64 14.44 17.56 7.92
C ALA A 64 13.29 16.99 8.75
N THR A 65 12.88 17.68 9.83
CA THR A 65 11.77 17.27 10.68
C THR A 65 10.46 17.20 9.93
N THR A 66 10.11 18.25 9.16
CA THR A 66 8.85 18.27 8.40
C THR A 66 8.84 17.15 7.36
N MET A 67 9.94 16.95 6.64
CA MET A 67 10.03 15.88 5.64
C MET A 67 10.03 14.48 6.25
N ALA A 68 10.70 14.27 7.39
CA ALA A 68 10.66 13.01 8.11
C ALA A 68 9.25 12.67 8.60
N PHE A 69 8.53 13.68 9.11
CA PHE A 69 7.14 13.52 9.54
C PHE A 69 6.21 13.20 8.36
N ILE A 70 6.30 13.94 7.25
CA ILE A 70 5.50 13.68 6.04
C ILE A 70 5.79 12.29 5.48
N SER A 71 7.07 11.88 5.47
CA SER A 71 7.46 10.52 5.10
C SER A 71 6.86 9.47 6.04
N GLY A 72 6.83 9.72 7.34
CA GLY A 72 6.17 8.86 8.33
C GLY A 72 4.68 8.71 8.07
N VAL A 73 3.98 9.80 7.79
CA VAL A 73 2.55 9.81 7.41
C VAL A 73 2.32 9.00 6.14
N ALA A 74 3.17 9.15 5.11
CA ALA A 74 3.08 8.34 3.89
C ALA A 74 3.24 6.84 4.17
N ALA A 75 4.19 6.46 5.03
CA ALA A 75 4.35 5.07 5.48
C ALA A 75 3.11 4.57 6.26
N THR A 76 2.48 5.42 7.09
CA THR A 76 1.21 5.09 7.77
C THR A 76 0.07 4.86 6.78
N VAL A 77 -0.06 5.68 5.74
CA VAL A 77 -1.07 5.48 4.68
C VAL A 77 -0.85 4.15 3.96
N LEU A 78 0.40 3.84 3.61
CA LEU A 78 0.76 2.57 2.97
C LEU A 78 0.42 1.37 3.88
N LEU A 79 0.74 1.47 5.18
CA LEU A 79 0.38 0.47 6.18
C LEU A 79 -1.15 0.28 6.26
N TYR A 80 -1.92 1.36 6.28
CA TYR A 80 -3.37 1.32 6.29
C TYR A 80 -3.92 0.56 5.06
N MET A 81 -3.37 0.82 3.87
CA MET A 81 -3.76 0.11 2.65
C MET A 81 -3.47 -1.40 2.76
N HIS A 82 -2.29 -1.78 3.22
CA HIS A 82 -1.95 -3.20 3.42
C HIS A 82 -2.86 -3.90 4.44
N LEU A 83 -3.19 -3.22 5.53
CA LEU A 83 -4.11 -3.75 6.55
C LEU A 83 -5.56 -3.85 6.03
N ALA A 84 -6.02 -2.87 5.25
CA ALA A 84 -7.33 -2.89 4.63
C ALA A 84 -7.45 -4.05 3.63
N PHE A 85 -6.41 -4.29 2.84
CA PHE A 85 -6.32 -5.44 1.93
C PHE A 85 -6.38 -6.77 2.71
N LYS A 86 -5.54 -6.92 3.74
CA LYS A 86 -5.50 -8.15 4.57
C LYS A 86 -6.83 -8.45 5.24
N LYS A 87 -7.59 -7.42 5.64
CA LYS A 87 -8.91 -7.56 6.27
C LYS A 87 -10.06 -7.73 5.26
N GLY A 88 -9.79 -7.75 3.95
CA GLY A 88 -10.82 -7.84 2.92
C GLY A 88 -11.70 -6.59 2.75
N LYS A 89 -11.46 -5.52 3.53
CA LYS A 89 -12.27 -4.29 3.53
C LYS A 89 -12.19 -3.49 2.23
N MET A 90 -11.21 -3.80 1.39
CA MET A 90 -11.00 -3.13 0.10
C MET A 90 -12.03 -3.52 -0.97
N ILE A 91 -12.79 -4.60 -0.78
CA ILE A 91 -13.86 -5.00 -1.71
C ILE A 91 -14.98 -3.95 -1.74
N ASP A 92 -15.28 -3.35 -0.59
CA ASP A 92 -16.34 -2.34 -0.46
C ASP A 92 -15.88 -0.93 -0.86
N TRP A 93 -14.63 -0.77 -1.28
CA TRP A 93 -14.10 0.56 -1.59
C TRP A 93 -14.53 1.00 -3.00
N PRO A 94 -14.99 2.26 -3.16
CA PRO A 94 -15.30 2.78 -4.48
C PRO A 94 -14.02 2.95 -5.30
N ARG A 95 -14.11 2.74 -6.63
CA ARG A 95 -12.97 2.91 -7.56
C ARG A 95 -12.32 4.28 -7.45
N ALA A 96 -13.12 5.33 -7.20
CA ALA A 96 -12.63 6.69 -6.99
C ALA A 96 -11.57 6.79 -5.89
N ARG A 97 -11.69 5.99 -4.82
CA ARG A 97 -10.72 5.98 -3.72
C ARG A 97 -9.38 5.39 -4.13
N PHE A 98 -9.37 4.32 -4.93
CA PHE A 98 -8.14 3.74 -5.49
C PHE A 98 -7.47 4.71 -6.45
N THR A 99 -8.24 5.34 -7.33
CA THR A 99 -7.74 6.38 -8.25
C THR A 99 -7.14 7.55 -7.48
N CYS A 100 -7.78 7.99 -6.39
CA CYS A 100 -7.26 9.04 -5.52
C CYS A 100 -5.89 8.67 -4.92
N TYR A 101 -5.75 7.49 -4.31
CA TYR A 101 -4.44 7.05 -3.76
C TYR A 101 -3.38 6.88 -4.84
N LEU A 102 -3.75 6.40 -6.03
CA LEU A 102 -2.84 6.26 -7.16
C LEU A 102 -2.28 7.61 -7.60
N TRP A 103 -3.15 8.59 -7.85
CA TRP A 103 -2.73 9.92 -8.27
C TRP A 103 -2.00 10.68 -7.16
N ALA A 104 -2.51 10.64 -5.92
CA ALA A 104 -1.84 11.26 -4.79
C ALA A 104 -0.42 10.69 -4.59
N GLY A 105 -0.25 9.36 -4.72
CA GLY A 105 1.05 8.71 -4.66
C GLY A 105 2.00 9.21 -5.75
N TRP A 106 1.57 9.23 -7.01
CA TRP A 106 2.43 9.67 -8.12
C TRP A 106 2.77 11.17 -8.08
N VAL A 107 1.81 12.02 -7.77
CA VAL A 107 2.05 13.47 -7.65
C VAL A 107 3.05 13.75 -6.53
N THR A 108 2.85 13.14 -5.35
CA THR A 108 3.78 13.32 -4.22
C THR A 108 5.15 12.73 -4.52
N PHE A 109 5.22 11.61 -5.25
CA PHE A 109 6.49 11.03 -5.71
C PHE A 109 7.28 12.02 -6.59
N VAL A 110 6.64 12.63 -7.59
CA VAL A 110 7.32 13.61 -8.47
C VAL A 110 7.81 14.81 -7.68
N ILE A 111 6.98 15.36 -6.79
CA ILE A 111 7.36 16.48 -5.91
C ILE A 111 8.56 16.07 -5.04
N ALA A 112 8.55 14.86 -4.49
CA ALA A 112 9.62 14.37 -3.64
C ALA A 112 10.95 14.20 -4.41
N VAL A 113 10.91 13.76 -5.67
CA VAL A 113 12.11 13.67 -6.53
C VAL A 113 12.67 15.05 -6.86
N ILE A 114 11.81 16.04 -7.13
CA ILE A 114 12.24 17.43 -7.33
C ILE A 114 12.88 17.97 -6.05
N GLY A 115 12.25 17.78 -4.89
CA GLY A 115 12.81 18.19 -3.60
C GLY A 115 14.13 17.51 -3.26
N LEU A 116 14.26 16.21 -3.56
CA LEU A 116 15.50 15.44 -3.43
C LEU A 116 16.63 16.07 -4.26
N THR A 117 16.39 16.30 -5.56
CA THR A 117 17.39 16.85 -6.48
C THR A 117 17.78 18.28 -6.11
N ALA A 118 16.80 19.14 -5.79
CA ALA A 118 17.06 20.50 -5.35
C ALA A 118 17.90 20.54 -4.05
N SER A 119 17.58 19.69 -3.07
CA SER A 119 18.32 19.60 -1.81
C SER A 119 19.76 19.14 -2.03
N LEU A 120 19.98 18.16 -2.91
CA LEU A 120 21.33 17.68 -3.26
C LEU A 120 22.16 18.76 -3.96
N ILE A 121 21.58 19.47 -4.93
CA ILE A 121 22.27 20.56 -5.63
C ILE A 121 22.64 21.66 -4.64
N TYR A 122 21.69 22.08 -3.81
CA TYR A 122 21.94 23.13 -2.82
C TYR A 122 23.03 22.73 -1.81
N ALA A 123 22.98 21.49 -1.31
CA ALA A 123 23.97 20.98 -0.37
C ALA A 123 25.37 20.88 -1.01
N GLY A 124 25.43 20.47 -2.29
CA GLY A 124 26.67 20.38 -3.05
C GLY A 124 27.31 21.73 -3.36
N VAL A 125 26.52 22.72 -3.79
CA VAL A 125 27.00 24.08 -4.13
C VAL A 125 27.47 24.83 -2.89
N ASN A 126 26.77 24.69 -1.77
CA ASN A 126 27.15 25.33 -0.50
C ASN A 126 28.21 24.55 0.29
N HIS A 127 28.79 23.50 -0.31
CA HIS A 127 29.82 22.66 0.32
C HIS A 127 29.44 22.17 1.73
N GLN A 128 28.15 21.87 1.96
CA GLN A 128 27.73 21.29 3.23
C GLN A 128 28.42 19.93 3.39
N THR A 129 29.14 19.72 4.50
CA THR A 129 29.89 18.47 4.74
C THR A 129 29.24 17.63 5.84
N LEU A 130 29.41 16.31 5.75
CA LEU A 130 28.95 15.32 6.73
C LEU A 130 30.14 14.61 7.43
N THR A 131 31.38 15.03 7.15
CA THR A 131 32.54 14.12 7.15
C THR A 131 33.50 14.21 8.34
N THR A 132 33.46 15.24 9.18
CA THR A 132 34.40 15.33 10.30
C THR A 132 33.75 14.81 11.57
N LYS A 133 34.34 13.81 12.23
CA LYS A 133 33.77 13.12 13.42
C LYS A 133 33.34 14.08 14.55
N ASP A 134 34.07 15.18 14.72
CA ASP A 134 33.73 16.26 15.67
C ASP A 134 32.66 17.22 15.12
N GLN A 135 32.56 17.35 13.80
CA GLN A 135 31.53 18.16 13.11
C GLN A 135 30.30 17.36 12.68
N ILE A 136 30.13 16.09 13.07
CA ILE A 136 28.86 15.39 12.79
C ILE A 136 27.75 16.01 13.65
N PHE A 137 28.03 16.32 14.91
CA PHE A 137 27.07 16.99 15.79
C PHE A 137 26.79 18.43 15.33
N GLU A 138 27.82 19.19 14.96
CA GLU A 138 27.67 20.57 14.46
C GLU A 138 27.09 20.63 13.03
N GLY A 139 27.48 19.69 12.17
CA GLY A 139 27.06 19.64 10.77
C GLY A 139 25.65 19.13 10.58
N LEU A 140 25.09 18.39 11.55
CA LEU A 140 23.66 18.07 11.59
C LEU A 140 22.84 19.17 12.28
N GLN A 141 23.45 20.08 13.04
CA GLN A 141 22.76 21.21 13.67
C GLN A 141 22.41 22.27 12.62
N GLY A 142 21.18 22.79 12.70
CA GLY A 142 20.66 23.76 11.73
C GLY A 142 20.17 23.15 10.42
N GLU A 143 20.01 23.95 9.38
CA GLU A 143 19.46 23.52 8.09
C GLU A 143 20.47 22.74 7.24
N ASN A 144 20.58 21.44 7.51
CA ASN A 144 21.32 20.51 6.69
C ASN A 144 20.43 19.96 5.55
N PHE A 145 20.81 20.23 4.30
CA PHE A 145 20.06 19.81 3.12
C PHE A 145 20.42 18.39 2.67
N TRP A 146 21.58 17.85 3.06
CA TRP A 146 21.90 16.44 2.82
C TRP A 146 20.92 15.53 3.54
N ILE A 147 20.68 15.77 4.83
CA ILE A 147 19.74 14.95 5.60
C ILE A 147 18.30 15.16 5.12
N THR A 148 17.95 16.39 4.73
CA THR A 148 16.65 16.70 4.12
C THR A 148 16.45 15.92 2.82
N SER A 149 17.49 15.81 2.00
CA SER A 149 17.47 15.03 0.75
C SER A 149 17.17 13.54 1.01
N VAL A 150 17.74 12.95 2.07
CA VAL A 150 17.45 11.56 2.47
C VAL A 150 15.96 11.37 2.79
N TRP A 151 15.33 12.34 3.45
CA TRP A 151 13.90 12.27 3.77
C TRP A 151 13.01 12.50 2.57
N PHE A 152 13.42 13.33 1.61
CA PHE A 152 12.77 13.40 0.30
C PHE A 152 12.85 12.05 -0.43
N PHE A 153 13.99 11.38 -0.42
CA PHE A 153 14.13 10.05 -0.99
C PHE A 153 13.22 9.02 -0.30
N MET A 154 13.14 9.03 1.03
CA MET A 154 12.22 8.16 1.77
C MET A 154 10.76 8.46 1.43
N LEU A 155 10.36 9.73 1.34
CA LEU A 155 9.02 10.12 0.91
C LEU A 155 8.71 9.60 -0.49
N ALA A 156 9.64 9.76 -1.44
CA ALA A 156 9.49 9.24 -2.81
C ALA A 156 9.32 7.70 -2.81
N LYS A 157 10.10 6.99 -2.01
CA LYS A 157 9.96 5.54 -1.84
C LYS A 157 8.56 5.15 -1.37
N TRP A 158 8.04 5.76 -0.29
CA TRP A 158 6.74 5.37 0.25
C TRP A 158 5.59 5.73 -0.70
N THR A 159 5.65 6.89 -1.34
CA THR A 159 4.59 7.39 -2.23
C THR A 159 4.55 6.61 -3.56
N SER A 160 5.69 6.20 -4.10
CA SER A 160 5.73 5.28 -5.25
C SER A 160 5.14 3.91 -4.90
N MET A 161 5.45 3.37 -3.70
CA MET A 161 4.83 2.13 -3.23
C MET A 161 3.30 2.27 -3.10
N ILE A 162 2.79 3.39 -2.56
CA ILE A 162 1.34 3.66 -2.52
C ILE A 162 0.73 3.58 -3.92
N GLY A 163 1.33 4.25 -4.90
CA GLY A 163 0.82 4.24 -6.29
C GLY A 163 0.80 2.84 -6.91
N ILE A 164 1.88 2.07 -6.74
CA ILE A 164 2.00 0.70 -7.23
C ILE A 164 0.97 -0.22 -6.57
N PHE A 165 0.86 -0.18 -5.24
CA PHE A 165 -0.08 -1.04 -4.51
C PHE A 165 -1.53 -0.63 -4.70
N ALA A 166 -1.84 0.65 -4.85
CA ALA A 166 -3.19 1.12 -5.20
C ALA A 166 -3.67 0.48 -6.51
N LYS A 167 -2.82 0.51 -7.56
CA LYS A 167 -3.12 -0.11 -8.85
C LYS A 167 -3.28 -1.63 -8.73
N ARG A 168 -2.37 -2.29 -8.00
CA ARG A 168 -2.40 -3.75 -7.80
C ARG A 168 -3.66 -4.19 -7.05
N TYR A 169 -4.03 -3.49 -5.98
CA TYR A 169 -5.22 -3.81 -5.20
C TYR A 169 -6.50 -3.52 -5.97
N LEU A 170 -6.55 -2.44 -6.74
CA LEU A 170 -7.66 -2.19 -7.66
C LEU A 170 -7.85 -3.38 -8.62
N ASN A 171 -6.79 -3.79 -9.32
CA ASN A 171 -6.86 -4.92 -10.25
C ASN A 171 -7.30 -6.23 -9.55
N ALA A 172 -6.81 -6.49 -8.33
CA ALA A 172 -7.20 -7.66 -7.55
C ALA A 172 -8.69 -7.64 -7.15
N THR A 173 -9.25 -6.45 -6.88
CA THR A 173 -10.68 -6.29 -6.56
C THR A 173 -11.60 -6.30 -7.80
N LEU A 174 -11.05 -6.06 -9.00
CA LEU A 174 -11.82 -6.00 -10.24
C LEU A 174 -12.05 -7.35 -10.91
N ILE A 175 -11.25 -8.37 -10.61
CA ILE A 175 -11.48 -9.71 -11.14
C ILE A 175 -12.68 -10.31 -10.38
N PRO A 176 -13.87 -10.43 -11.01
CA PRO A 176 -14.97 -11.10 -10.35
C PRO A 176 -14.53 -12.53 -10.06
N LEU A 177 -14.79 -13.00 -8.83
CA LEU A 177 -14.73 -14.41 -8.49
C LEU A 177 -15.75 -15.15 -9.36
N SER A 178 -15.35 -15.48 -10.59
CA SER A 178 -16.01 -16.43 -11.48
C SER A 178 -15.90 -17.82 -10.83
N LYS A 179 -16.67 -18.03 -9.77
CA LYS A 179 -17.16 -19.33 -9.37
C LYS A 179 -18.66 -19.30 -9.60
N THR A 180 -19.04 -19.44 -10.86
CA THR A 180 -20.32 -20.04 -11.18
C THR A 180 -20.38 -21.37 -10.42
N PRO A 181 -21.35 -21.61 -9.53
CA PRO A 181 -21.56 -22.95 -9.01
C PRO A 181 -21.79 -23.87 -10.22
N PRO A 182 -21.26 -25.12 -10.23
CA PRO A 182 -21.65 -26.09 -11.24
C PRO A 182 -23.18 -26.17 -11.23
N SER A 183 -23.81 -25.83 -12.35
CA SER A 183 -25.25 -25.91 -12.51
C SER A 183 -25.67 -27.37 -12.24
N PRO A 184 -26.53 -27.66 -11.27
CA PRO A 184 -26.95 -29.03 -10.96
C PRO A 184 -27.96 -29.61 -11.98
N LEU A 185 -27.92 -29.19 -13.25
CA LEU A 185 -28.97 -29.50 -14.23
C LEU A 185 -28.52 -30.40 -15.40
N SER A 186 -27.58 -31.33 -15.19
CA SER A 186 -27.22 -32.30 -16.23
C SER A 186 -27.22 -33.77 -15.80
N GLU A 187 -27.89 -34.14 -14.71
CA GLU A 187 -28.00 -35.56 -14.28
C GLU A 187 -29.43 -36.13 -14.31
N THR A 188 -30.45 -35.35 -14.66
CA THR A 188 -31.84 -35.82 -14.62
C THR A 188 -32.43 -36.29 -15.95
N SER A 189 -31.69 -36.23 -17.07
CA SER A 189 -32.22 -36.65 -18.38
C SER A 189 -31.86 -38.08 -18.80
N GLU A 190 -31.06 -38.82 -18.02
CA GLU A 190 -30.58 -40.16 -18.43
C GLU A 190 -31.28 -41.34 -17.72
N ILE A 191 -32.23 -41.07 -16.81
CA ILE A 191 -32.98 -42.14 -16.11
C ILE A 191 -34.33 -42.47 -16.79
N ALA A 192 -34.76 -41.70 -17.80
CA ALA A 192 -36.08 -41.89 -18.43
C ALA A 192 -36.13 -42.85 -19.63
N LYS A 193 -35.09 -43.66 -19.89
CA LYS A 193 -35.07 -44.64 -20.99
C LYS A 193 -34.48 -45.99 -20.58
N ALA A 194 -35.17 -46.74 -19.72
CA ALA A 194 -35.04 -48.20 -19.67
C ALA A 194 -36.20 -48.83 -18.88
N ASP A 195 -37.38 -48.94 -19.49
CA ASP A 195 -38.22 -50.12 -19.27
C ASP A 195 -39.25 -50.25 -20.40
N PRO A 196 -39.16 -51.33 -21.20
CA PRO A 196 -40.38 -52.00 -21.63
C PRO A 196 -40.25 -53.51 -21.37
N THR A 197 -40.88 -53.96 -20.30
CA THR A 197 -41.42 -55.32 -20.21
C THR A 197 -42.88 -55.27 -20.65
N PHE A 198 -43.19 -55.81 -21.83
CA PHE A 198 -44.32 -56.70 -22.16
C PHE A 198 -44.30 -57.02 -23.66
#